data_AF-A0A523I419-F1
#
_entry.id   AF-A0A523I419-F1
#
_cell.length_a   1.000
_cell.length_b   1.000
_cell.length_c   1.000
_cell.angle_alpha   90.00
_cell.angle_beta   90.00
_cell.angle_gamma   90.00
#
_symmetry.space_group_name_H-M   'P 1'
#
loop_
_entity.id
_entity.type
_entity.pdbx_description
1 polymer ?
#
loop_
_entity_poly.entity_id
_entity_poly.type
_entity_poly.pdbx_seq_one_letter_code
_entity_poly.pdbx_strand_id
1 'polypeptide(L)'
;MKNGKEYGVRKKVETFIEEENLHVELNNNIITELPFRFFEIYQAIEKSKYILELEDDWDEEDSADYKESTWKRAIKFIANYAKWVLEETSIIIDTPKLYPGPEGSIDILWKKPKYRLLINIPQDSQSPASFYGDDFESEQIKGTFEPSKFNQGLLLCLLGMR
;
A
#
# COMPACT_ATOMS: atom_id res chain seq x y z
N MET A 1 -52.92 22.22 -37.09
CA MET A 1 -51.80 22.82 -36.33
C MET A 1 -50.84 21.67 -35.98
N LYS A 2 -49.88 21.36 -36.86
CA LYS A 2 -48.44 21.68 -36.79
C LYS A 2 -47.73 21.17 -35.52
N ASN A 3 -47.06 20.02 -35.70
CA ASN A 3 -45.75 19.57 -35.23
C ASN A 3 -45.01 20.32 -34.11
N GLY A 4 -44.46 19.54 -33.19
CA GLY A 4 -43.28 19.87 -32.40
C GLY A 4 -42.63 18.60 -31.83
N LYS A 5 -41.76 17.94 -32.62
CA LYS A 5 -40.71 17.05 -32.12
C LYS A 5 -39.52 17.94 -31.72
N GLU A 6 -39.03 17.79 -30.49
CA GLU A 6 -37.61 17.99 -30.12
C GLU A 6 -37.29 16.96 -29.03
N TYR A 7 -36.57 15.87 -29.35
CA TYR A 7 -35.11 15.77 -29.48
C TYR A 7 -34.38 16.17 -28.20
N GLY A 8 -33.61 15.25 -27.63
CA GLY A 8 -32.47 15.64 -26.81
C GLY A 8 -32.18 14.76 -25.61
N VAL A 9 -31.64 13.58 -25.90
CA VAL A 9 -30.70 12.86 -25.05
C VAL A 9 -29.86 13.80 -24.17
N ARG A 10 -29.98 13.65 -22.84
CA ARG A 10 -28.88 13.94 -21.92
C ARG A 10 -28.57 12.68 -21.09
N LYS A 11 -28.25 11.59 -21.79
CA LYS A 11 -27.13 10.76 -21.34
C LYS A 11 -25.89 11.60 -21.61
N LYS A 12 -25.32 12.20 -20.56
CA LYS A 12 -23.97 12.79 -20.61
C LYS A 12 -23.17 12.18 -19.46
N VAL A 13 -22.69 10.97 -19.72
CA VAL A 13 -21.26 10.66 -19.85
C VAL A 13 -20.61 10.56 -18.47
N GLU A 14 -20.91 9.47 -17.77
CA GLU A 14 -19.87 8.77 -17.01
C GLU A 14 -19.28 7.76 -17.98
N THR A 15 -18.33 8.22 -18.79
CA THR A 15 -17.39 7.33 -19.45
C THR A 15 -16.63 6.63 -18.33
N PHE A 16 -17.05 5.42 -18.00
CA PHE A 16 -16.19 4.41 -17.42
C PHE A 16 -15.05 4.20 -18.43
N ILE A 17 -13.98 4.97 -18.27
CA ILE A 17 -12.69 4.44 -18.66
C ILE A 17 -12.55 3.23 -17.73
N GLU A 18 -12.59 2.03 -18.28
CA GLU A 18 -12.02 0.87 -17.59
C GLU A 18 -10.57 1.29 -17.30
N GLU A 19 -10.32 1.83 -16.09
CA GLU A 19 -8.99 2.20 -15.65
C GLU A 19 -8.18 0.91 -15.73
N GLU A 20 -7.28 0.81 -16.72
CA GLU A 20 -6.42 -0.36 -16.86
C GLU A 20 -5.72 -0.63 -15.53
N ASN A 21 -5.83 -1.87 -15.05
CA ASN A 21 -5.12 -2.26 -13.84
C ASN A 21 -3.61 -2.18 -14.10
N LEU A 22 -2.89 -1.63 -13.13
CA LEU A 22 -1.44 -1.68 -13.04
C LEU A 22 -1.03 -3.05 -12.50
N HIS A 23 -0.20 -3.77 -13.24
CA HIS A 23 0.33 -5.06 -12.85
C HIS A 23 1.69 -4.88 -12.18
N VAL A 24 1.80 -5.30 -10.92
CA VAL A 24 3.10 -5.40 -10.24
C VAL A 24 3.69 -6.76 -10.55
N GLU A 25 4.87 -6.78 -11.15
CA GLU A 25 5.53 -8.00 -11.61
C GLU A 25 6.90 -8.19 -10.98
N LEU A 26 7.29 -9.45 -10.76
CA LEU A 26 8.66 -9.83 -10.41
C LEU A 26 9.02 -11.10 -11.17
N ASN A 27 10.16 -11.11 -11.87
CA ASN A 27 10.63 -12.23 -12.69
C ASN A 27 9.54 -12.72 -13.68
N ASN A 28 8.87 -11.79 -14.37
CA ASN A 28 7.76 -12.03 -15.31
C ASN A 28 6.52 -12.71 -14.69
N ASN A 29 6.38 -12.70 -13.36
CA ASN A 29 5.19 -13.19 -12.66
C ASN A 29 4.42 -12.02 -12.04
N ILE A 30 3.12 -11.94 -12.30
CA ILE A 30 2.22 -10.97 -11.67
C ILE A 30 2.10 -11.32 -10.17
N ILE A 31 2.47 -10.36 -9.33
CA ILE A 31 2.41 -10.47 -7.86
C ILE A 31 1.09 -9.96 -7.32
N THR A 32 0.63 -8.82 -7.85
CA THR A 32 -0.66 -8.20 -7.52
C THR A 32 -1.07 -7.18 -8.58
N GLU A 33 -2.29 -6.69 -8.46
CA GLU A 33 -2.91 -5.71 -9.34
C GLU A 33 -3.45 -4.54 -8.53
N LEU A 34 -3.28 -3.34 -9.09
CA LEU A 34 -3.74 -2.07 -8.54
C LEU A 34 -4.54 -1.29 -9.60
N PRO A 35 -5.72 -0.75 -9.27
CA PRO A 35 -6.38 0.24 -10.13
C PRO A 35 -5.46 1.40 -10.51
N PHE A 36 -5.59 1.96 -11.72
CA PHE A 36 -4.71 3.02 -12.24
C PHE A 36 -4.58 4.23 -11.31
N ARG A 37 -5.66 4.60 -10.60
CA ARG A 37 -5.63 5.65 -9.56
C ARG A 37 -4.60 5.46 -8.44
N PHE A 38 -4.04 4.26 -8.26
CA PHE A 38 -2.93 3.99 -7.34
C PHE A 38 -1.55 4.04 -8.01
N PHE A 39 -1.41 4.77 -9.13
CA PHE A 39 -0.16 4.90 -9.88
C PHE A 39 1.04 5.29 -9.00
N GLU A 40 0.86 6.21 -8.05
CA GLU A 40 1.95 6.62 -7.14
C GLU A 40 2.37 5.49 -6.18
N ILE A 41 1.42 4.67 -5.72
CA ILE A 41 1.72 3.48 -4.91
C ILE A 41 2.45 2.44 -5.77
N TYR A 42 1.98 2.22 -7.00
CA TYR A 42 2.65 1.36 -7.97
C TYR A 42 4.12 1.80 -8.19
N GLN A 43 4.36 3.10 -8.40
CA GLN A 43 5.72 3.61 -8.55
C GLN A 43 6.59 3.40 -7.30
N ALA A 44 6.02 3.56 -6.10
CA ALA A 44 6.75 3.30 -4.86
C ALA A 44 7.12 1.81 -4.71
N ILE A 45 6.21 0.92 -5.10
CA ILE A 45 6.45 -0.52 -5.15
C ILE A 45 7.55 -0.85 -6.15
N GLU A 46 7.47 -0.35 -7.37
CA GLU A 46 8.49 -0.59 -8.40
C GLU A 46 9.87 -0.08 -7.96
N LYS A 47 9.93 1.14 -7.40
CA LYS A 47 11.16 1.70 -6.86
C LYS A 47 11.74 0.84 -5.74
N SER A 48 10.92 0.19 -4.92
CA SER A 48 11.37 -0.64 -3.80
C SER A 48 12.08 -1.93 -4.20
N LYS A 49 12.06 -2.32 -5.48
CA LYS A 49 12.73 -3.53 -5.96
C LYS A 49 14.24 -3.55 -5.67
N TYR A 50 14.87 -2.37 -5.52
CA TYR A 50 16.27 -2.26 -5.09
C TYR A 50 16.59 -3.02 -3.79
N ILE A 51 15.58 -3.21 -2.91
CA ILE A 51 15.75 -3.97 -1.65
C ILE A 51 16.22 -5.40 -1.94
N LEU A 52 15.79 -5.99 -3.06
CA LEU A 52 16.16 -7.33 -3.47
C LEU A 52 17.58 -7.42 -4.08
N GLU A 53 18.21 -6.27 -4.32
CA GLU A 53 19.57 -6.16 -4.85
C GLU A 53 20.60 -5.89 -3.74
N LEU A 54 20.16 -5.73 -2.49
CA LEU A 54 21.03 -5.54 -1.34
C LEU A 54 21.73 -6.85 -1.00
N GLU A 55 23.06 -6.81 -0.94
CA GLU A 55 23.90 -7.93 -0.51
C GLU A 55 23.83 -8.10 1.02
N ASP A 56 24.31 -9.24 1.53
CA ASP A 56 24.54 -9.41 2.97
C ASP A 56 25.49 -8.32 3.47
N ASP A 57 25.26 -7.83 4.67
CA ASP A 57 26.04 -6.78 5.35
C ASP A 57 26.08 -5.43 4.57
N TRP A 58 25.02 -5.12 3.81
CA TRP A 58 24.93 -3.88 3.01
C TRP A 58 25.02 -2.58 3.83
N ASP A 59 24.80 -2.65 5.14
CA ASP A 59 24.86 -1.52 6.07
C ASP A 59 26.03 -1.60 7.08
N GLU A 60 26.97 -2.54 6.90
CA GLU A 60 28.10 -2.80 7.81
C GLU A 60 27.69 -3.21 9.24
N GLU A 61 26.45 -3.69 9.42
CA GLU A 61 25.86 -4.10 10.71
C GLU A 61 25.32 -5.55 10.67
N ASP A 62 25.99 -6.45 9.94
CA ASP A 62 25.63 -7.88 9.78
C ASP A 62 24.19 -8.09 9.24
N SER A 63 23.69 -7.15 8.42
CA SER A 63 22.34 -7.23 7.84
C SER A 63 22.16 -8.43 6.92
N ALA A 64 21.06 -9.16 7.09
CA ALA A 64 20.71 -10.29 6.24
C ALA A 64 20.16 -9.86 4.87
N ASP A 65 20.35 -10.72 3.87
CA ASP A 65 19.68 -10.66 2.57
C ASP A 65 18.14 -10.52 2.67
N TYR A 66 17.56 -9.84 1.68
CA TYR A 66 16.10 -9.69 1.59
C TYR A 66 15.48 -10.70 0.64
N LYS A 67 14.70 -11.62 1.22
CA LYS A 67 13.98 -12.63 0.42
C LYS A 67 12.87 -12.01 -0.42
N GLU A 68 12.79 -12.43 -1.68
CA GLU A 68 11.66 -12.11 -2.57
C GLU A 68 10.30 -12.41 -1.92
N SER A 69 10.23 -13.47 -1.10
CA SER A 69 8.99 -13.87 -0.44
C SER A 69 8.52 -12.82 0.57
N THR A 70 9.44 -12.16 1.29
CA THR A 70 9.13 -11.06 2.21
C THR A 70 8.64 -9.84 1.44
N TRP A 71 9.34 -9.48 0.36
CA TRP A 71 8.92 -8.39 -0.54
C TRP A 71 7.53 -8.61 -1.12
N LYS A 72 7.26 -9.80 -1.67
CA LYS A 72 5.94 -10.16 -2.19
C LYS A 72 4.85 -10.04 -1.12
N ARG A 73 5.10 -10.40 0.14
CA ARG A 73 4.13 -10.24 1.23
C ARG A 73 3.87 -8.75 1.53
N ALA A 74 4.91 -7.93 1.61
CA ALA A 74 4.77 -6.49 1.83
C ALA A 74 3.96 -5.82 0.72
N ILE A 75 4.25 -6.14 -0.54
CA ILE A 75 3.54 -5.60 -1.70
C ILE A 75 2.07 -6.02 -1.72
N LYS A 76 1.80 -7.31 -1.46
CA LYS A 76 0.41 -7.82 -1.39
C LYS A 76 -0.37 -7.14 -0.27
N PHE A 77 0.26 -6.91 0.88
CA PHE A 77 -0.35 -6.16 1.97
C PHE A 77 -0.74 -4.75 1.52
N ILE A 78 0.21 -3.97 0.97
CA ILE A 78 -0.06 -2.59 0.52
C ILE A 78 -1.20 -2.56 -0.51
N ALA A 79 -1.15 -3.43 -1.51
CA ALA A 79 -2.15 -3.44 -2.57
C ALA A 79 -3.54 -3.83 -2.07
N ASN A 80 -3.63 -4.88 -1.25
CA ASN A 80 -4.90 -5.31 -0.68
C ASN A 80 -5.46 -4.26 0.28
N TYR A 81 -4.59 -3.64 1.07
CA TYR A 81 -4.99 -2.63 2.03
C TYR A 81 -5.46 -1.35 1.33
N ALA A 82 -4.74 -0.86 0.32
CA ALA A 82 -5.15 0.30 -0.47
C ALA A 82 -6.52 0.10 -1.14
N LYS A 83 -6.75 -1.07 -1.75
CA LYS A 83 -8.03 -1.43 -2.35
C LYS A 83 -9.15 -1.47 -1.32
N TRP A 84 -8.91 -2.14 -0.19
CA TRP A 84 -9.89 -2.22 0.89
C TRP A 84 -10.25 -0.85 1.46
N VAL A 85 -9.28 0.04 1.71
CA VAL A 85 -9.58 1.40 2.18
C VAL A 85 -10.42 2.16 1.16
N LEU A 86 -10.09 2.07 -0.13
CA LEU A 86 -10.86 2.71 -1.18
C LEU A 86 -12.29 2.18 -1.27
N GLU A 87 -12.48 0.86 -1.16
CA GLU A 87 -13.80 0.22 -1.17
C GLU A 87 -14.66 0.65 0.03
N GLU A 88 -14.08 0.71 1.23
CA GLU A 88 -14.82 1.04 2.46
C GLU A 88 -15.08 2.53 2.65
N THR A 89 -14.24 3.40 2.09
CA THR A 89 -14.25 4.84 2.42
C THR A 89 -14.28 5.78 1.22
N SER A 90 -14.10 5.25 0.00
CA SER A 90 -13.87 6.05 -1.21
C SER A 90 -12.61 6.95 -1.16
N ILE A 91 -11.70 6.71 -0.21
CA ILE A 91 -10.45 7.46 -0.04
C ILE A 91 -9.30 6.71 -0.70
N ILE A 92 -8.47 7.45 -1.45
CA ILE A 92 -7.17 6.98 -1.92
C ILE A 92 -6.15 7.25 -0.82
N ILE A 93 -5.58 6.18 -0.24
CA ILE A 93 -4.55 6.33 0.80
C ILE A 93 -3.30 7.00 0.26
N ASP A 94 -2.59 7.66 1.15
CA ASP A 94 -1.28 8.23 0.86
C ASP A 94 -0.28 7.17 0.37
N THR A 95 0.69 7.59 -0.45
CA THR A 95 1.77 6.71 -0.91
C THR A 95 2.75 6.39 0.22
N PRO A 96 2.97 5.11 0.57
CA PRO A 96 3.99 4.73 1.53
C PRO A 96 5.39 4.82 0.93
N LYS A 97 6.39 4.91 1.80
CA LYS A 97 7.79 4.57 1.47
C LYS A 97 8.10 3.16 1.95
N LEU A 98 8.87 2.42 1.16
CA LEU A 98 9.30 1.07 1.49
C LEU A 98 10.80 1.08 1.76
N TYR A 99 11.22 0.45 2.85
CA TYR A 99 12.60 0.41 3.28
C TYR A 99 13.02 -1.02 3.66
N PRO A 100 14.32 -1.35 3.49
CA PRO A 100 14.90 -2.51 4.15
C PRO A 100 14.73 -2.34 5.67
N GLY A 101 14.10 -3.31 6.32
CA GLY A 101 13.95 -3.39 7.77
C GLY A 101 14.90 -4.43 8.37
N PRO A 102 15.12 -4.44 9.69
CA PRO A 102 16.07 -5.36 10.31
C PRO A 102 15.74 -6.84 10.05
N GLU A 103 16.75 -7.71 10.06
CA GLU A 103 16.58 -9.17 9.97
C GLU A 103 15.80 -9.64 8.71
N GLY A 104 15.98 -8.97 7.58
CA GLY A 104 15.32 -9.28 6.31
C GLY A 104 13.84 -8.88 6.24
N SER A 105 13.35 -8.10 7.21
CA SER A 105 11.98 -7.57 7.24
C SER A 105 11.78 -6.36 6.31
N ILE A 106 10.54 -6.01 5.97
CA ILE A 106 10.29 -4.81 5.14
C ILE A 106 9.45 -3.81 5.89
N ASP A 107 9.97 -2.59 5.98
CA ASP A 107 9.31 -1.46 6.59
C ASP A 107 8.47 -0.69 5.55
N ILE A 108 7.23 -0.41 5.93
CA ILE A 108 6.26 0.35 5.14
C ILE A 108 5.88 1.58 5.96
N LEU A 109 6.30 2.74 5.50
CA LEU A 109 6.19 4.00 6.23
C LEU A 109 5.27 4.99 5.52
N TRP A 110 4.18 5.33 6.18
CA TRP A 110 3.45 6.57 5.92
C TRP A 110 3.92 7.63 6.91
N LYS A 111 4.46 8.74 6.40
CA LYS A 111 4.89 9.87 7.23
C LYS A 111 4.35 11.16 6.63
N LYS A 112 3.47 11.82 7.38
CA LYS A 112 2.87 13.11 7.06
C LYS A 112 3.10 14.08 8.22
N PRO A 113 2.87 15.39 8.05
CA PRO A 113 3.05 16.35 9.14
C PRO A 113 2.24 16.06 10.40
N LYS A 114 1.11 15.35 10.27
CA LYS A 114 0.17 15.08 11.36
C LYS A 114 0.20 13.66 11.91
N TYR A 115 0.85 12.73 11.20
CA TYR A 115 0.89 11.35 11.64
C TYR A 115 2.07 10.60 11.04
N ARG A 116 2.51 9.58 11.77
CA ARG A 116 3.40 8.53 11.31
C ARG A 116 2.70 7.20 11.50
N LEU A 117 2.79 6.33 10.51
CA LEU A 117 2.46 4.91 10.60
C LEU A 117 3.60 4.11 9.98
N LEU A 118 4.25 3.31 10.80
CA LEU A 118 5.25 2.32 10.41
C LEU A 118 4.64 0.94 10.55
N ILE A 119 4.74 0.14 9.50
CA ILE A 119 4.38 -1.28 9.51
C ILE A 119 5.62 -2.07 9.14
N ASN A 120 5.96 -3.08 9.93
CA ASN A 120 7.06 -3.99 9.66
C ASN A 120 6.50 -5.37 9.28
N ILE A 121 6.88 -5.85 8.10
CA ILE A 121 6.57 -7.19 7.61
C ILE A 121 7.79 -8.09 7.86
N PRO A 122 7.76 -8.99 8.85
CA PRO A 122 8.92 -9.79 9.24
C PRO A 122 9.33 -10.74 8.13
N GLN A 123 10.60 -11.17 8.08
CA GLN A 123 11.06 -12.18 7.12
C GLN A 123 10.37 -13.53 7.31
N ASP A 124 10.21 -13.96 8.57
CA ASP A 124 9.47 -15.18 8.91
C ASP A 124 7.97 -15.01 8.65
N SER A 125 7.44 -15.82 7.74
CA SER A 125 6.02 -15.84 7.37
C SER A 125 5.08 -16.29 8.48
N GLN A 126 5.57 -16.97 9.52
CA GLN A 126 4.77 -17.40 10.67
C GLN A 126 4.69 -16.33 11.76
N SER A 127 5.58 -15.35 11.71
CA SER A 127 5.60 -14.22 12.64
C SER A 127 4.57 -13.16 12.23
N PRO A 128 3.81 -12.58 13.18
CA PRO A 128 2.85 -11.53 12.85
C PRO A 128 3.58 -10.24 12.44
N ALA A 129 2.97 -9.45 11.57
CA ALA A 129 3.47 -8.11 11.31
C ALA A 129 3.26 -7.23 12.53
N SER A 130 4.12 -6.22 12.68
CA SER A 130 3.98 -5.22 13.72
C SER A 130 3.66 -3.86 13.12
N PHE A 131 3.04 -2.99 13.93
CA PHE A 131 2.84 -1.60 13.58
C PHE A 131 3.16 -0.69 14.74
N TYR A 132 3.52 0.53 14.39
CA TYR A 132 3.64 1.66 15.29
C TYR A 132 3.08 2.89 14.60
N GLY A 133 2.27 3.69 15.30
CA GLY A 133 1.82 4.96 14.78
C GLY A 133 1.70 6.02 15.86
N ASP A 134 1.93 7.27 15.48
CA ASP A 134 1.90 8.43 16.36
C ASP A 134 1.43 9.69 15.61
N ASP A 135 1.08 10.73 16.37
CA ASP A 135 0.69 12.06 15.88
C ASP A 135 1.79 13.13 16.05
N PHE A 136 3.00 12.73 16.43
CA PHE A 136 4.10 13.61 16.87
C PHE A 136 3.83 14.50 18.08
N GLU A 137 2.69 14.38 18.74
CA GLU A 137 2.34 15.15 19.93
C GLU A 137 2.39 14.24 21.16
N SER A 138 1.35 13.43 21.37
CA SER A 138 1.20 12.65 22.60
C SER A 138 0.62 11.27 22.40
N GLU A 139 -0.08 11.04 21.29
CA GLU A 139 -0.75 9.77 21.07
C GLU A 139 0.15 8.80 20.30
N GLN A 140 0.19 7.56 20.80
CA GLN A 140 0.93 6.48 20.16
C GLN A 140 0.11 5.21 20.24
N ILE A 141 0.12 4.44 19.15
CA ILE A 141 -0.38 3.08 19.14
C ILE A 141 0.70 2.14 18.64
N LYS A 142 0.65 0.91 19.13
CA LYS A 142 1.50 -0.17 18.65
C LYS A 142 0.80 -1.50 18.84
N GLY A 143 1.19 -2.48 18.05
CA GLY A 143 0.65 -3.82 18.15
C GLY A 143 1.12 -4.72 17.04
N THR A 144 0.49 -5.87 16.96
CA THR A 144 0.75 -6.86 15.91
C THR A 144 -0.54 -7.26 15.22
N PHE A 145 -0.42 -7.76 13.99
CA PHE A 145 -1.54 -8.20 13.17
C PHE A 145 -1.09 -9.23 12.13
N GLU A 146 -2.03 -9.99 11.61
CA GLU A 146 -1.81 -10.83 10.44
C GLU A 146 -2.01 -9.99 9.16
N PRO A 147 -1.00 -9.84 8.28
CA PRO A 147 -1.12 -9.01 7.08
C PRO A 147 -2.23 -9.42 6.10
N SER A 148 -2.66 -10.67 6.16
CA SER A 148 -3.78 -11.19 5.36
C SER A 148 -5.15 -10.77 5.89
N LYS A 149 -5.24 -10.23 7.11
CA LYS A 149 -6.49 -9.77 7.74
C LYS A 149 -6.54 -8.24 7.73
N PHE A 150 -7.68 -7.69 7.32
CA PHE A 150 -7.89 -6.24 7.36
C PHE A 150 -7.96 -5.75 8.81
N ASN A 151 -7.12 -4.78 9.17
CA ASN A 151 -7.07 -4.21 10.52
C ASN A 151 -7.64 -2.79 10.50
N GLN A 152 -8.87 -2.64 10.99
CA GLN A 152 -9.57 -1.34 11.09
C GLN A 152 -8.82 -0.32 11.94
N GLY A 153 -8.04 -0.76 12.93
CA GLY A 153 -7.18 0.11 13.72
C GLY A 153 -6.19 0.88 12.82
N LEU A 154 -5.57 0.20 11.86
CA LEU A 154 -4.64 0.84 10.91
C LEU A 154 -5.34 1.91 10.05
N LEU A 155 -6.61 1.69 9.69
CA LEU A 155 -7.38 2.64 8.87
C LEU A 155 -7.51 3.98 9.58
N LEU A 156 -7.85 3.95 10.87
CA LEU A 156 -7.98 5.16 11.69
C LEU A 156 -6.67 5.97 11.73
N CYS A 157 -5.51 5.28 11.70
CA CYS A 157 -4.19 5.91 11.61
C CYS A 157 -4.05 6.72 10.32
N LEU A 158 -4.37 6.08 9.18
CA LEU A 158 -4.18 6.69 7.87
C LEU A 158 -5.14 7.85 7.60
N LEU A 159 -6.34 7.77 8.17
CA LEU A 159 -7.33 8.83 8.00
C LEU A 159 -7.11 10.01 8.94
N GLY A 160 -6.14 9.92 9.86
CA GLY A 160 -5.94 10.93 10.92
C GLY A 160 -7.19 11.09 11.79
N MET A 161 -8.03 10.05 11.87
CA MET A 161 -9.25 10.00 12.66
C MET A 161 -8.95 9.20 13.92
N ARG A 162 -8.24 9.84 14.85
CA ARG A 162 -8.09 9.36 16.22
C ARG A 162 -8.29 10.52 17.17
#